data_AF-A0A963WUU5-F1
#
_entry.id   AF-A0A963WUU5-F1
#
_cell.length_a   1.000
_cell.length_b   1.000
_cell.length_c   1.000
_cell.angle_alpha   90.00
_cell.angle_beta   90.00
_cell.angle_gamma   90.00
#
_symmetry.space_group_name_H-M   'P 1'
#
loop_
_entity.id
_entity.type
_entity.pdbx_description
1 polymer ?
#
loop_
_entity_poly.entity_id
_entity_poly.type
_entity_poly.pdbx_seq_one_letter_code
_entity_poly.pdbx_strand_id
1 'polypeptide(L)'
;EGKEIRRIWSEPFWLRAFAVGAVVQIQPSTFFRGDLYRKTDGFDVDDRASWDTGLLAKLHLAGGRFEVIDEFLSYFRLYDESITGSGRLQQMQVDNMIARFDALMGRPYDASDKRYWQAMRLFKHLRWPNRTLERLTKGAI
;
A
#
# COMPACT_ATOMS: atom_id res chain seq x y z
N GLU A 1 13.13 -25.85 5.29
CA GLU A 1 13.04 -24.51 5.91
C GLU A 1 12.89 -23.44 4.84
N GLY A 2 12.28 -22.30 5.17
CA GLY A 2 12.24 -21.14 4.28
C GLY A 2 13.47 -20.27 4.48
N LYS A 3 14.12 -19.84 3.40
CA LYS A 3 15.25 -18.90 3.43
C LYS A 3 14.72 -17.46 3.35
N GLU A 4 15.25 -16.56 4.19
CA GLU A 4 15.01 -15.12 4.01
C GLU A 4 15.66 -14.68 2.69
N ILE A 5 14.84 -14.28 1.73
CA ILE A 5 15.31 -13.84 0.42
C ILE A 5 15.38 -12.31 0.30
N ARG A 6 14.49 -11.57 0.97
CA ARG A 6 14.44 -10.10 0.94
C ARG A 6 13.73 -9.48 2.12
N ARG A 7 13.99 -8.20 2.31
CA ARG A 7 13.34 -7.31 3.28
C ARG A 7 12.46 -6.30 2.56
N ILE A 8 11.35 -5.96 3.20
CA ILE A 8 10.36 -5.03 2.66
C ILE A 8 9.86 -4.13 3.80
N TRP A 9 9.54 -2.88 3.47
CA TRP A 9 9.17 -1.88 4.47
C TRP A 9 7.87 -1.20 4.08
N SER A 10 7.03 -0.95 5.08
CA SER A 10 5.94 0.01 4.96
C SER A 10 6.51 1.42 4.93
N GLU A 11 5.76 2.34 4.33
CA GLU A 11 6.12 3.74 4.23
C GLU A 11 5.22 4.61 5.10
N PRO A 12 5.69 5.78 5.56
CA PRO A 12 4.83 6.72 6.27
C PRO A 12 3.56 7.04 5.47
N PHE A 13 2.43 7.13 6.17
CA PHE A 13 1.15 7.41 5.52
C PHE A 13 1.06 8.91 5.17
N TRP A 14 1.16 9.23 3.89
CA TRP A 14 0.85 10.56 3.37
C TRP A 14 -0.39 10.46 2.50
N LEU A 15 -1.49 11.08 2.92
CA LEU A 15 -2.80 10.96 2.29
C LEU A 15 -2.74 11.06 0.76
N ARG A 16 -2.11 12.12 0.22
CA ARG A 16 -2.01 12.31 -1.23
C ARG A 16 -1.20 11.21 -1.92
N ALA A 17 -0.09 10.78 -1.32
CA ALA A 17 0.74 9.72 -1.89
C ALA A 17 0.06 8.35 -1.78
N PHE A 18 -0.72 8.13 -0.72
CA PHE A 18 -1.56 6.95 -0.54
C PHE A 18 -2.70 6.90 -1.55
N ALA A 19 -3.42 8.01 -1.74
CA ALA A 19 -4.55 8.10 -2.66
C ALA A 19 -4.14 7.79 -4.11
N VAL A 20 -2.94 8.17 -4.53
CA VAL A 20 -2.41 7.85 -5.87
C VAL A 20 -1.65 6.53 -5.95
N GLY A 21 -1.56 5.75 -4.86
CA GLY A 21 -0.82 4.49 -4.85
C GLY A 21 0.71 4.64 -5.01
N ALA A 22 1.28 5.74 -4.53
CA ALA A 22 2.74 5.99 -4.56
C ALA A 22 3.49 5.49 -3.32
N VAL A 23 2.77 5.12 -2.25
CA VAL A 23 3.35 4.53 -1.04
C VAL A 23 2.96 3.06 -0.88
N VAL A 24 3.80 2.29 -0.21
CA VAL A 24 3.59 0.88 0.09
C VAL A 24 3.19 0.70 1.55
N GLN A 25 2.08 0.01 1.78
CA GLN A 25 1.66 -0.50 3.08
C GLN A 25 1.66 -2.02 3.00
N ILE A 26 2.31 -2.69 3.94
CA ILE A 26 2.44 -4.15 3.94
C ILE A 26 1.40 -4.73 4.89
N GLN A 27 0.58 -5.67 4.41
CA GLN A 27 -0.47 -6.28 5.21
C GLN A 27 0.06 -7.05 6.43
N PRO A 28 1.06 -7.96 6.32
CA PRO A 28 1.69 -8.56 7.49
C PRO A 28 2.15 -7.51 8.50
N SER A 29 1.80 -7.70 9.77
CA SER A 29 2.13 -6.78 10.86
C SER A 29 1.51 -5.37 10.74
N THR A 30 0.38 -5.25 10.04
CA THR A 30 -0.50 -4.08 10.16
C THR A 30 -1.52 -4.31 11.28
N PHE A 31 -1.53 -3.41 12.27
CA PHE A 31 -2.46 -3.43 13.40
C PHE A 31 -3.38 -2.21 13.34
N PHE A 32 -4.63 -2.38 13.77
CA PHE A 32 -5.60 -1.29 13.87
C PHE A 32 -6.50 -1.49 15.09
N ARG A 33 -7.04 -0.39 15.61
CA ARG A 33 -7.92 -0.45 16.78
C ARG A 33 -9.30 -0.99 16.37
N GLY A 34 -9.83 -1.93 17.14
CA GLY A 34 -11.13 -2.54 16.85
C GLY A 34 -12.31 -1.56 16.95
N ASP A 35 -12.21 -0.53 17.78
CA ASP A 35 -13.22 0.54 17.87
C ASP A 35 -13.26 1.41 16.61
N LEU A 36 -12.11 1.63 15.97
CA LEU A 36 -12.03 2.32 14.68
C LEU A 36 -12.57 1.43 13.55
N TYR A 37 -12.25 0.13 13.54
CA TYR A 37 -12.79 -0.82 12.56
C TYR A 37 -14.32 -0.86 12.59
N ARG A 38 -14.94 -0.85 13.77
CA ARG A 38 -16.41 -0.84 13.91
C ARG A 38 -17.10 0.43 13.39
N LYS A 39 -16.34 1.50 13.08
CA LYS A 39 -16.85 2.72 12.45
C LYS A 39 -16.82 2.65 10.92
N THR A 40 -16.23 1.59 10.36
CA THR A 40 -16.22 1.33 8.91
C THR A 40 -17.19 0.20 8.59
N ASP A 41 -17.44 0.01 7.30
CA ASP A 41 -18.12 -1.16 6.73
C ASP A 41 -17.18 -2.39 6.61
N GLY A 42 -15.97 -2.31 7.15
CA GLY A 42 -14.99 -3.40 7.16
C GLY A 42 -14.30 -3.65 5.81
N PHE A 43 -13.81 -4.88 5.63
CA PHE A 43 -13.20 -5.31 4.37
C PHE A 43 -14.23 -5.39 3.26
N ASP A 44 -13.86 -4.89 2.08
CA ASP A 44 -14.63 -5.09 0.87
C ASP A 44 -14.37 -6.50 0.33
N VAL A 45 -15.42 -7.33 0.28
CA VAL A 45 -15.36 -8.72 -0.19
C VAL A 45 -15.25 -8.83 -1.71
N ASP A 46 -15.59 -7.76 -2.43
CA ASP A 46 -15.49 -7.71 -3.88
C ASP A 46 -14.09 -7.25 -4.32
N ASP A 47 -13.33 -6.56 -3.46
CA ASP A 47 -11.93 -6.21 -3.71
C ASP A 47 -11.00 -7.43 -3.53
N ARG A 48 -10.78 -8.16 -4.62
CA ARG A 48 -9.85 -9.31 -4.63
C ARG A 48 -8.38 -8.93 -4.84
N ALA A 49 -8.06 -7.64 -4.98
CA ALA A 49 -6.74 -7.18 -5.40
C ALA A 49 -6.00 -6.33 -4.34
N SER A 50 -6.73 -5.58 -3.52
CA SER A 50 -6.21 -4.56 -2.61
C SER A 50 -7.11 -4.23 -1.42
N TRP A 51 -7.90 -5.21 -0.94
CA TRP A 51 -8.83 -5.06 0.18
C TRP A 51 -8.20 -4.48 1.46
N ASP A 52 -6.92 -4.71 1.69
CA ASP A 52 -6.12 -4.17 2.78
C ASP A 52 -5.97 -2.65 2.66
N THR A 53 -5.56 -2.18 1.47
CA THR A 53 -5.48 -0.76 1.14
C THR A 53 -6.88 -0.12 1.22
N GLY A 54 -7.92 -0.86 0.82
CA GLY A 54 -9.31 -0.43 0.95
C GLY A 54 -9.70 -0.18 2.40
N LEU A 55 -9.36 -1.12 3.30
CA LEU A 55 -9.61 -0.95 4.73
C LEU A 55 -8.83 0.23 5.30
N LEU A 56 -7.55 0.42 4.96
CA LEU A 56 -6.75 1.55 5.43
C LEU A 56 -7.36 2.89 5.02
N ALA A 57 -7.89 3.01 3.79
CA ALA A 57 -8.61 4.20 3.35
C ALA A 57 -9.84 4.48 4.23
N LYS A 58 -10.65 3.45 4.50
CA LYS A 58 -11.85 3.55 5.35
C LYS A 58 -11.50 3.94 6.78
N LEU A 59 -10.45 3.35 7.35
CA LEU A 59 -9.96 3.69 8.69
C LEU A 59 -9.48 5.15 8.75
N HIS A 60 -8.82 5.65 7.69
CA HIS A 60 -8.44 7.06 7.59
C HIS A 60 -9.67 7.99 7.62
N LEU A 61 -10.67 7.69 6.79
CA LEU A 61 -11.92 8.45 6.70
C LEU A 61 -12.71 8.43 8.02
N ALA A 62 -12.59 7.36 8.80
CA ALA A 62 -13.15 7.25 10.15
C ALA A 62 -12.35 8.02 11.24
N GLY A 63 -11.33 8.80 10.85
CA GLY A 63 -10.49 9.60 11.74
C GLY A 63 -9.21 8.89 12.20
N GLY A 64 -8.85 7.78 11.57
CA GLY A 64 -7.63 7.03 11.85
C GLY A 64 -6.36 7.78 11.47
N ARG A 65 -5.32 7.59 12.29
CA ARG A 65 -3.95 8.04 12.02
C ARG A 65 -3.04 6.82 11.99
N PHE A 66 -2.04 6.86 11.12
CA PHE A 66 -1.14 5.74 10.88
C PHE A 66 0.28 6.14 11.23
N GLU A 67 0.98 5.22 11.87
CA GLU A 67 2.40 5.31 12.19
C GLU A 67 3.08 4.02 11.74
N VAL A 68 4.37 4.10 11.44
CA VAL A 68 5.17 2.93 11.04
C VAL A 68 6.03 2.49 12.22
N ILE A 69 5.92 1.21 12.58
CA ILE A 69 6.90 0.57 13.47
C ILE A 69 8.10 0.21 12.61
N ASP A 70 9.26 0.83 12.86
CA ASP A 70 10.49 0.63 12.07
C ASP A 70 11.24 -0.64 12.50
N GLU A 71 10.51 -1.77 12.56
CA GLU A 71 11.02 -3.08 12.95
C GLU A 71 10.40 -4.19 12.07
N PHE A 72 11.14 -5.29 11.90
CA PHE A 72 10.64 -6.47 11.18
C PHE A 72 9.88 -7.39 12.12
N LEU A 73 8.55 -7.29 12.11
CA LEU A 73 7.67 -8.03 13.02
C LEU A 73 7.16 -9.37 12.47
N SER A 74 7.33 -9.63 11.16
CA SER A 74 6.80 -10.84 10.52
C SER A 74 7.58 -11.24 9.27
N TYR A 75 7.50 -12.54 8.95
CA TYR A 75 7.88 -13.10 7.66
C TYR A 75 6.62 -13.48 6.86
N PHE A 76 6.65 -13.28 5.55
CA PHE A 76 5.62 -13.78 4.63
C PHE A 76 6.29 -14.59 3.52
N ARG A 77 5.61 -15.65 3.07
CA ARG A 77 6.14 -16.53 2.02
C ARG A 77 5.66 -16.04 0.66
N LEU A 78 6.61 -15.92 -0.27
CA LEU A 78 6.31 -15.68 -1.68
C LEU A 78 6.12 -17.03 -2.39
N TYR A 79 5.04 -17.13 -3.15
CA TYR A 79 4.74 -18.24 -4.05
C TYR A 79 4.68 -17.68 -5.48
N ASP A 80 5.21 -18.41 -6.45
CA ASP A 80 5.34 -17.94 -7.83
C ASP A 80 3.96 -17.65 -8.47
N GLU A 81 2.93 -18.43 -8.08
CA GLU A 81 1.55 -18.29 -8.56
C GLU A 81 0.72 -17.26 -7.76
N SER A 82 1.33 -16.58 -6.77
CA SER A 82 0.62 -15.57 -5.99
C SER A 82 0.23 -14.36 -6.83
N ILE A 83 -0.76 -13.60 -6.35
CA ILE A 83 -1.20 -12.34 -6.99
C ILE A 83 0.00 -11.39 -7.19
N THR A 84 0.84 -11.28 -6.16
CA THR A 84 2.05 -10.45 -6.17
C THR A 84 3.07 -10.98 -7.19
N GLY A 85 3.27 -12.30 -7.28
CA GLY A 85 4.22 -12.91 -8.23
C GLY A 85 3.77 -12.86 -9.70
N SER A 86 2.46 -12.93 -9.96
CA SER A 86 1.91 -13.01 -11.33
C SER A 86 1.49 -11.67 -11.93
N GLY A 87 1.26 -10.63 -11.12
CA GLY A 87 0.80 -9.32 -11.59
C GLY A 87 -0.62 -9.30 -12.18
N ARG A 88 -1.36 -10.42 -12.14
CA ARG A 88 -2.63 -10.62 -12.85
C ARG A 88 -3.74 -9.62 -12.47
N LEU A 89 -3.69 -9.04 -11.27
CA LEU A 89 -4.71 -8.12 -10.76
C LEU A 89 -4.31 -6.64 -10.85
N GLN A 90 -3.26 -6.30 -11.59
CA GLN A 90 -2.76 -4.93 -11.66
C GLN A 90 -3.81 -3.92 -12.13
N GLN A 91 -4.64 -4.27 -13.13
CA GLN A 91 -5.71 -3.38 -13.59
C GLN A 91 -6.76 -3.13 -12.50
N MET A 92 -7.19 -4.19 -11.79
CA MET A 92 -8.13 -4.07 -10.69
C MET A 92 -7.57 -3.21 -9.54
N GLN A 93 -6.25 -3.29 -9.28
CA GLN A 93 -5.60 -2.40 -8.30
C GLN A 93 -5.70 -0.92 -8.72
N VAL A 94 -5.53 -0.62 -10.01
CA VAL A 94 -5.68 0.73 -10.56
C VAL A 94 -7.12 1.19 -10.44
N ASP A 95 -8.08 0.36 -10.82
CA ASP A 95 -9.52 0.71 -10.77
C ASP A 95 -9.96 0.97 -9.32
N ASN A 96 -9.55 0.12 -8.38
CA ASN A 96 -9.82 0.30 -6.96
C ASN A 96 -9.12 1.55 -6.40
N MET A 97 -7.91 1.88 -6.88
CA MET A 97 -7.25 3.13 -6.53
C MET A 97 -8.04 4.34 -7.01
N ILE A 98 -8.50 4.37 -8.27
CA ILE A 98 -9.30 5.49 -8.82
C ILE A 98 -10.60 5.66 -8.03
N ALA A 99 -11.32 4.57 -7.74
CA ALA A 99 -12.56 4.63 -6.97
C ALA A 99 -12.35 5.21 -5.56
N ARG A 100 -11.28 4.80 -4.88
CA ARG A 100 -10.91 5.32 -3.54
C ARG A 100 -10.38 6.74 -3.57
N PHE A 101 -9.74 7.15 -4.67
CA PHE A 101 -9.14 8.48 -4.79
C PHE A 101 -10.18 9.56 -4.56
N ASP A 102 -11.36 9.45 -5.19
CA ASP A 102 -12.42 10.44 -5.07
C ASP A 102 -12.90 10.57 -3.62
N ALA A 103 -13.14 9.44 -2.95
CA ALA A 103 -13.52 9.42 -1.54
C ALA A 103 -12.46 10.04 -0.61
N LEU A 104 -11.16 9.81 -0.88
CA LEU A 104 -10.06 10.32 -0.06
C LEU A 104 -9.74 11.79 -0.32
N MET A 105 -9.89 12.25 -1.56
CA MET A 105 -9.45 13.58 -1.99
C MET A 105 -10.61 14.57 -2.15
N GLY A 106 -11.85 14.09 -2.18
CA GLY A 106 -13.05 14.90 -2.42
C GLY A 106 -13.11 15.49 -3.82
N ARG A 107 -12.42 14.87 -4.79
CA ARG A 107 -12.41 15.26 -6.20
C ARG A 107 -12.01 14.08 -7.10
N PRO A 108 -12.41 14.09 -8.38
CA PRO A 108 -11.98 13.07 -9.33
C PRO A 108 -10.47 13.10 -9.59
N TYR A 109 -9.94 11.94 -9.96
CA TYR A 109 -8.54 11.75 -10.36
C TYR A 109 -8.27 12.41 -11.72
N ASP A 110 -7.13 13.09 -11.87
CA ASP A 110 -6.75 13.77 -13.11
C ASP A 110 -5.29 13.53 -13.57
N ALA A 111 -4.89 14.17 -14.68
CA ALA A 111 -3.55 14.02 -15.25
C ALA A 111 -2.42 14.62 -14.38
N SER A 112 -2.73 15.58 -13.51
CA SER A 112 -1.77 16.13 -12.54
C SER A 112 -1.44 15.10 -11.45
N ASP A 113 -2.39 14.26 -11.06
CA ASP A 113 -2.17 13.19 -10.07
C ASP A 113 -1.19 12.13 -10.58
N LYS A 114 -1.23 11.83 -11.88
CA LYS A 114 -0.24 10.95 -12.51
C LYS A 114 1.18 11.51 -12.40
N ARG A 115 1.35 12.83 -12.59
CA ARG A 115 2.65 13.50 -12.43
C ARG A 115 3.09 13.51 -10.97
N TYR A 116 2.16 13.75 -10.05
CA TYR A 116 2.42 13.67 -8.62
C TYR A 116 2.85 12.26 -8.20
N TRP A 117 2.18 11.22 -8.70
CA TRP A 117 2.58 9.82 -8.49
C TRP A 117 4.01 9.55 -8.95
N GLN A 118 4.38 10.00 -10.15
CA GLN A 118 5.76 9.86 -10.66
C GLN A 118 6.78 10.56 -9.74
N ALA A 119 6.49 11.80 -9.34
CA ALA A 119 7.35 12.56 -8.45
C ALA A 119 7.50 11.88 -7.07
N MET A 120 6.42 11.38 -6.50
CA MET A 120 6.45 10.67 -5.21
C MET A 120 7.20 9.35 -5.29
N ARG A 121 7.09 8.61 -6.39
CA ARG A 121 7.90 7.40 -6.61
C ARG A 121 9.39 7.71 -6.69
N LEU A 122 9.77 8.80 -7.36
CA LEU A 122 11.16 9.24 -7.38
C LEU A 122 11.63 9.64 -5.98
N PHE A 123 10.85 10.47 -5.29
CA PHE A 123 11.16 10.94 -3.94
C PHE A 123 11.32 9.78 -2.95
N LYS A 124 10.45 8.76 -3.02
CA LYS A 124 10.55 7.52 -2.26
C LYS A 124 11.93 6.87 -2.41
N HIS A 125 12.42 6.75 -3.64
CA HIS A 125 13.69 6.11 -3.91
C HIS A 125 14.89 6.91 -3.40
N LEU A 126 14.78 8.24 -3.38
CA LEU A 126 15.80 9.14 -2.86
C LEU A 126 15.82 9.18 -1.33
N ARG A 127 14.64 9.19 -0.69
CA ARG A 127 14.52 9.29 0.77
C ARG A 127 15.06 8.06 1.48
N TRP A 128 14.99 6.89 0.86
CA TRP A 128 15.32 5.61 1.49
C TRP A 128 16.37 4.83 0.68
N PRO A 129 17.65 5.24 0.67
CA PRO A 129 18.68 4.64 -0.17
C PRO A 129 18.87 3.15 0.10
N ASN A 130 18.81 2.71 1.36
CA ASN A 130 18.92 1.29 1.72
C ASN A 130 17.78 0.45 1.15
N ARG A 131 16.54 0.96 1.15
CA ARG A 131 15.36 0.29 0.58
C ARG A 131 15.45 0.23 -0.94
N THR A 132 15.99 1.28 -1.55
CA THR A 132 16.26 1.33 -2.99
C THR A 132 17.35 0.34 -3.38
N LEU A 133 18.43 0.22 -2.60
CA LEU A 133 19.48 -0.76 -2.85
C LEU A 133 18.96 -2.21 -2.75
N GLU A 134 18.15 -2.51 -1.74
CA GLU A 134 17.47 -3.81 -1.62
C GLU A 134 16.64 -4.13 -2.88
N ARG A 135 15.89 -3.15 -3.39
CA ARG A 135 15.11 -3.29 -4.62
C ARG A 135 15.98 -3.47 -5.87
N LEU A 136 17.07 -2.72 -6.01
CA LEU A 136 17.96 -2.81 -7.18
C LEU A 136 18.72 -4.14 -7.20
N THR A 137 19.14 -4.63 -6.03
CA THR A 137 19.90 -5.88 -5.92
C THR A 137 19.03 -7.12 -6.05
N LYS A 138 17.78 -7.06 -5.54
CA LYS A 138 16.90 -8.24 -5.51
C LYS A 138 15.79 -8.20 -6.54
N GLY A 139 15.51 -7.05 -7.15
CA GLY A 139 14.41 -6.84 -8.09
C GLY A 139 13.15 -6.23 -7.45
N ALA A 140 12.14 -6.00 -8.29
CA ALA A 140 10.82 -5.61 -7.83
C ALA A 140 10.13 -6.75 -7.07
N ILE A 141 9.10 -6.38 -6.31
CA ILE A 141 8.08 -7.30 -5.77
C ILE A 141 6.86 -7.12 -6.65
#